data_AF-A0A6L3F6R9-F1
#
_entry.id   AF-A0A6L3F6R9-F1
#
_cell.length_a   1.000
_cell.length_b   1.000
_cell.length_c   1.000
_cell.angle_alpha   90.00
_cell.angle_beta   90.00
_cell.angle_gamma   90.00
#
_symmetry.space_group_name_H-M   'P 1'
#
loop_
_entity.id
_entity.type
_entity.pdbx_description
1 polymer ?
#
loop_
_entity_poly.entity_id
_entity_poly.type
_entity_poly.pdbx_seq_one_letter_code
_entity_poly.pdbx_strand_id
1 'polypeptide(L)'
;MKGKIQSFFMLSLAAVTAVLLLTSCFGGNNEEAAQPPPEAESPALLTGNVVLSCTQACTDRGQCGTLADGRVVILGNFEGPAVINHNLTLPADATAVIQETSTNVIETVANPTRSEQTFYQVVLSDNSKMGWVASWCVNPSQ
;
A
#
# COMPACT_ATOMS: atom_id res chain seq x y z
N MET A 1 -7.59 73.58 -55.29
CA MET A 1 -7.50 74.82 -54.48
C MET A 1 -7.55 74.42 -53.01
N LYS A 2 -6.60 74.92 -52.19
CA LYS A 2 -6.65 75.10 -50.71
C LYS A 2 -6.81 73.81 -49.88
N GLY A 3 -6.08 73.49 -48.81
CA GLY A 3 -4.98 74.07 -48.02
C GLY A 3 -4.49 72.92 -47.10
N LYS A 4 -3.19 72.74 -46.82
CA LYS A 4 -2.33 73.44 -45.84
C LYS A 4 -2.76 73.25 -44.36
N ILE A 5 -1.77 72.88 -43.52
CA ILE A 5 -1.61 73.15 -42.05
C ILE A 5 -2.26 72.08 -41.15
N GLN A 6 -1.73 71.52 -40.06
CA GLN A 6 -0.49 71.50 -39.23
C GLN A 6 -0.62 70.19 -38.40
N SER A 7 0.39 69.34 -38.14
CA SER A 7 1.59 69.46 -37.30
C SER A 7 1.33 69.70 -35.79
N PHE A 8 1.96 68.81 -34.98
CA PHE A 8 2.31 68.87 -33.55
C PHE A 8 1.44 68.20 -32.48
N PHE A 9 2.15 67.73 -31.43
CA PHE A 9 1.81 66.91 -30.25
C PHE A 9 2.04 65.40 -30.47
N MET A 10 3.24 64.82 -30.30
CA MET A 10 4.22 64.90 -29.19
C MET A 10 3.59 64.37 -27.87
N LEU A 11 4.22 63.31 -27.33
CA LEU A 11 3.93 62.59 -26.07
C LEU A 11 2.63 61.74 -26.10
N SER A 12 2.51 60.54 -25.51
CA SER A 12 3.25 59.91 -24.43
C SER A 12 2.93 58.40 -24.42
N LEU A 13 3.95 57.56 -24.42
CA LEU A 13 4.16 56.41 -23.53
C LEU A 13 2.95 55.91 -22.68
N ALA A 14 1.91 55.27 -23.25
CA ALA A 14 0.88 54.58 -22.45
C ALA A 14 -0.05 53.64 -23.24
N ALA A 15 0.43 52.88 -24.22
CA ALA A 15 -0.44 52.07 -25.09
C ALA A 15 -0.26 50.55 -24.95
N VAL A 16 0.02 50.03 -23.75
CA VAL A 16 0.10 48.57 -23.51
C VAL A 16 -0.86 48.09 -22.41
N THR A 17 -1.65 48.98 -21.80
CA THR A 17 -2.41 48.66 -20.57
C THR A 17 -3.93 48.63 -20.74
N ALA A 18 -4.47 48.23 -21.90
CA ALA A 18 -5.92 48.30 -22.14
C ALA A 18 -6.53 47.17 -22.99
N VAL A 19 -5.95 45.96 -22.97
CA VAL A 19 -6.55 44.78 -23.66
C VAL A 19 -6.85 43.61 -22.71
N LEU A 20 -6.69 43.79 -21.38
CA LEU A 20 -6.84 42.71 -20.38
C LEU A 20 -8.15 42.75 -19.58
N LEU A 21 -9.26 43.25 -20.14
CA LEU A 21 -10.53 43.41 -19.40
C LEU A 21 -11.77 42.74 -20.02
N LEU A 22 -11.61 41.71 -20.86
CA LEU A 22 -12.78 41.03 -21.47
C LEU A 22 -12.81 39.49 -21.38
N THR A 23 -12.07 38.87 -20.46
CA THR A 23 -12.19 37.43 -20.20
C THR A 23 -12.59 37.14 -18.76
N SER A 24 -13.77 37.60 -18.36
CA SER A 24 -14.47 37.11 -17.18
C SER A 24 -15.70 36.32 -17.63
N CYS A 25 -15.78 35.07 -17.18
CA CYS A 25 -16.86 34.09 -17.40
C CYS A 25 -16.81 33.36 -18.74
N PHE A 26 -16.15 32.20 -18.78
CA PHE A 26 -16.75 30.89 -19.06
C PHE A 26 -15.62 29.84 -19.23
N GLY A 27 -15.67 28.77 -18.44
CA GLY A 27 -14.90 27.54 -18.67
C GLY A 27 -13.52 27.50 -18.01
N GLY A 28 -13.48 27.34 -16.69
CA GLY A 28 -12.27 26.97 -15.97
C GLY A 28 -11.88 25.52 -16.26
N ASN A 29 -11.08 25.32 -17.30
CA ASN A 29 -10.29 24.10 -17.51
C ASN A 29 -8.88 24.35 -16.97
N ASN A 30 -8.75 24.50 -15.65
CA ASN A 30 -7.50 24.18 -15.01
C ASN A 30 -7.49 22.66 -14.84
N GLU A 31 -7.08 21.95 -15.90
CA GLU A 31 -6.45 20.65 -15.75
C GLU A 31 -5.09 20.88 -15.07
N GLU A 32 -5.16 21.26 -13.79
CA GLU A 32 -4.18 20.81 -12.81
C GLU A 32 -4.31 19.30 -12.88
N ALA A 33 -3.39 18.67 -13.62
CA ALA A 33 -3.26 17.23 -13.62
C ALA A 33 -3.11 16.83 -12.15
N ALA A 34 -4.22 16.40 -11.55
CA ALA A 34 -4.23 15.80 -10.25
C ALA A 34 -3.22 14.67 -10.35
N GLN A 35 -2.05 14.87 -9.76
CA GLN A 35 -1.09 13.80 -9.63
C GLN A 35 -1.88 12.66 -9.00
N PRO A 36 -1.97 11.48 -9.65
CA PRO A 36 -2.67 10.37 -9.04
C PRO A 36 -2.09 10.22 -7.63
N PRO A 37 -2.95 9.96 -6.61
CA PRO A 37 -2.47 9.70 -5.26
C PRO A 37 -1.29 8.73 -5.37
N PRO A 38 -0.19 8.92 -4.60
CA PRO A 38 0.92 7.98 -4.64
C PRO A 38 0.31 6.59 -4.47
N GLU A 39 0.41 5.80 -5.55
CA GLU A 39 -0.10 4.45 -5.62
C GLU A 39 0.54 3.76 -4.42
N ALA A 40 -0.27 3.44 -3.40
CA ALA A 40 0.24 2.81 -2.21
C ALA A 40 0.94 1.54 -2.70
N GLU A 41 2.28 1.53 -2.63
CA GLU A 41 3.08 0.40 -3.08
C GLU A 41 2.57 -0.82 -2.31
N SER A 42 1.74 -1.63 -2.96
CA SER A 42 1.33 -2.91 -2.38
C SER A 42 2.63 -3.67 -2.12
N PRO A 43 2.88 -4.10 -0.87
CA PRO A 43 4.11 -4.78 -0.55
C PRO A 43 4.28 -5.97 -1.51
N ALA A 44 5.47 -6.07 -2.12
CA ALA A 44 5.74 -7.11 -3.09
C ALA A 44 5.44 -8.49 -2.48
N LEU A 45 4.67 -9.31 -3.19
CA LEU A 45 4.35 -10.66 -2.73
C LEU A 45 5.64 -11.49 -2.66
N LEU A 46 5.87 -12.11 -1.51
CA LEU A 46 6.99 -13.02 -1.31
C LEU A 46 6.78 -14.33 -2.09
N THR A 47 7.87 -14.89 -2.61
CA THR A 47 7.91 -16.21 -3.25
C THR A 47 9.19 -16.94 -2.84
N GLY A 48 9.19 -18.28 -2.96
CA GLY A 48 10.38 -19.10 -2.69
C GLY A 48 10.67 -19.28 -1.19
N ASN A 49 11.96 -19.28 -0.84
CA ASN A 49 12.43 -19.53 0.52
C ASN A 49 12.21 -18.32 1.43
N VAL A 50 11.68 -18.58 2.62
CA VAL A 50 11.36 -17.57 3.63
C VAL A 50 11.75 -18.05 5.03
N VAL A 51 11.79 -17.12 5.97
CA VAL A 51 11.96 -17.40 7.40
C VAL A 51 10.70 -16.99 8.14
N LEU A 52 10.16 -17.90 8.94
CA LEU A 52 9.05 -17.62 9.84
C LEU A 52 9.57 -16.83 11.04
N SER A 53 8.95 -15.69 11.39
CA SER A 53 9.47 -14.84 12.47
C SER A 53 8.35 -14.21 13.28
N CYS A 54 8.48 -14.29 14.61
CA CYS A 54 7.57 -13.64 15.55
C CYS A 54 7.98 -12.18 15.74
N THR A 55 7.76 -11.38 14.69
CA THR A 55 8.01 -9.93 14.72
C THR A 55 7.00 -9.23 15.62
N GLN A 56 7.25 -7.96 15.95
CA GLN A 56 6.26 -7.14 16.67
C GLN A 56 4.93 -7.07 15.90
N ALA A 57 4.97 -6.90 14.58
CA ALA A 57 3.76 -6.83 13.75
C ALA A 57 2.95 -8.13 13.75
N CYS A 58 3.62 -9.30 13.77
CA CYS A 58 3.01 -10.61 13.92
C CYS A 58 2.40 -10.78 15.33
N THR A 59 3.12 -10.32 16.36
CA THR A 59 2.70 -10.38 17.78
C THR A 59 1.48 -9.51 18.05
N ASP A 60 1.47 -8.26 17.58
CA ASP A 60 0.39 -7.29 17.77
C ASP A 60 -0.95 -7.77 17.19
N ARG A 61 -0.89 -8.72 16.24
CA ARG A 61 -2.05 -9.35 15.60
C ARG A 61 -2.38 -10.72 16.17
N GLY A 62 -1.70 -11.14 17.23
CA GLY A 62 -1.90 -12.43 17.88
C GLY A 62 -1.56 -13.62 16.99
N GLN A 63 -0.63 -13.47 16.05
CA GLN A 63 -0.27 -14.52 15.08
C GLN A 63 0.99 -15.31 15.49
N CYS A 64 1.58 -15.01 16.64
CA CYS A 64 2.66 -15.77 17.24
C CYS A 64 2.64 -15.63 18.77
N GLY A 65 3.41 -16.47 19.45
CA GLY A 65 3.54 -16.40 20.90
C GLY A 65 4.53 -17.41 21.45
N THR A 66 4.56 -17.49 22.78
CA THR A 66 5.45 -18.40 23.52
C THR A 66 4.63 -19.52 24.16
N LEU A 67 5.03 -20.77 23.94
CA LEU A 67 4.46 -21.94 24.59
C LEU A 67 4.89 -22.01 26.06
N ALA A 68 4.21 -22.84 26.86
CA ALA A 68 4.54 -23.04 28.27
C ALA A 68 5.96 -23.58 28.51
N ASP A 69 6.55 -24.24 27.51
CA ASP A 69 7.93 -24.74 27.53
C ASP A 69 8.98 -23.70 27.08
N GLY A 70 8.56 -22.46 26.82
CA GLY A 70 9.43 -21.35 26.44
C GLY A 70 9.72 -21.25 24.94
N ARG A 71 9.25 -22.19 24.10
CA ARG A 71 9.45 -22.10 22.65
C ARG A 71 8.56 -21.03 22.03
N VAL A 72 9.13 -20.24 21.13
CA VAL A 72 8.38 -19.25 20.33
C VAL A 72 7.84 -19.93 19.06
N VAL A 73 6.57 -19.70 18.75
CA VAL A 73 5.87 -20.32 17.64
C VAL A 73 5.06 -19.31 16.84
N ILE A 74 4.94 -19.57 15.54
CA ILE A 74 3.94 -18.95 14.68
C ILE A 74 2.66 -19.77 14.76
N LEU A 75 1.54 -19.07 14.92
CA LEU A 75 0.22 -19.68 14.91
C LEU A 75 -0.28 -19.72 13.46
N GLY A 76 -0.60 -20.92 12.99
CA GLY A 76 -1.06 -21.16 11.63
C GLY A 76 -2.36 -21.95 11.59
N ASN A 77 -2.79 -22.26 10.38
CA ASN A 77 -3.95 -23.12 10.15
C ASN A 77 -3.70 -24.10 8.99
N PHE A 78 -4.07 -25.38 9.15
CA PHE A 78 -3.86 -26.38 8.10
C PHE A 78 -4.92 -26.37 6.98
N GLU A 79 -6.11 -25.84 7.24
CA GLU A 79 -7.26 -25.87 6.31
C GLU A 79 -7.25 -24.70 5.34
N GLY A 80 -6.79 -23.53 5.80
CA GLY A 80 -6.83 -22.32 4.99
C GLY A 80 -6.30 -21.07 5.71
N PRO A 81 -6.27 -19.92 5.01
CA PRO A 81 -5.96 -18.62 5.59
C PRO A 81 -6.83 -18.30 6.81
N ALA A 82 -6.21 -17.95 7.94
CA ALA A 82 -6.94 -17.65 9.18
C ALA A 82 -6.16 -16.68 10.08
N VAL A 83 -6.89 -15.81 10.78
CA VAL A 83 -6.36 -14.90 11.83
C VAL A 83 -6.79 -15.28 13.25
N ILE A 84 -7.68 -16.26 13.36
CA ILE A 84 -8.21 -16.81 14.61
C ILE A 84 -8.40 -18.32 14.45
N ASN A 85 -8.72 -19.03 15.54
CA ASN A 85 -8.95 -20.49 15.53
C ASN A 85 -7.78 -21.26 14.91
N HIS A 86 -6.56 -20.85 15.26
CA HIS A 86 -5.35 -21.53 14.85
C HIS A 86 -5.35 -22.97 15.36
N ASN A 87 -5.00 -23.90 14.47
CA ASN A 87 -4.96 -25.33 14.74
C ASN A 87 -3.59 -25.95 14.39
N LEU A 88 -2.60 -25.09 14.12
CA LEU A 88 -1.23 -25.47 13.80
C LEU A 88 -0.25 -24.53 14.51
N THR A 89 0.87 -25.09 14.97
CA THR A 89 2.03 -24.32 15.45
C THR A 89 3.26 -24.69 14.63
N LEU A 90 3.99 -23.65 14.21
CA LEU A 90 5.24 -23.74 13.47
C LEU A 90 6.34 -23.08 14.32
N PRO A 91 7.57 -23.61 14.37
CA PRO A 91 8.64 -22.95 15.13
C PRO A 91 8.91 -21.55 14.55
N ALA A 92 9.12 -20.57 15.42
CA ALA A 92 9.74 -19.32 14.99
C ALA A 92 11.18 -19.60 14.52
N ASP A 93 11.67 -18.78 13.60
CA ASP A 93 12.96 -18.84 12.91
C ASP A 93 13.15 -20.08 12.01
N ALA A 94 12.09 -20.85 11.78
CA ALA A 94 12.12 -21.95 10.83
C ALA A 94 12.18 -21.43 9.38
N THR A 95 13.06 -22.02 8.58
CA THR A 95 13.05 -21.84 7.13
C THR A 95 11.90 -22.61 6.52
N ALA A 96 11.21 -21.99 5.57
CA ALA A 96 10.10 -22.59 4.85
C ALA A 96 10.10 -22.17 3.38
N VAL A 97 9.31 -22.86 2.57
CA VAL A 97 9.09 -22.54 1.16
C VAL A 97 7.63 -22.16 0.97
N ILE A 98 7.38 -21.02 0.34
CA ILE A 98 6.03 -20.61 -0.05
C ILE A 98 5.56 -21.50 -1.20
N GLN A 99 4.43 -22.19 -1.00
CA GLN A 99 3.76 -23.00 -2.03
C GLN A 99 2.61 -22.23 -2.67
N GLU A 100 1.87 -21.47 -1.87
CA GLU A 100 0.68 -20.74 -2.32
C GLU A 100 0.59 -19.39 -1.63
N THR A 101 -0.03 -18.43 -2.31
CA THR A 101 -0.35 -17.10 -1.77
C THR A 101 -1.85 -16.85 -1.90
N SER A 102 -2.48 -16.37 -0.84
CA SER A 102 -3.89 -15.99 -0.82
C SER A 102 -4.07 -14.63 -0.19
N THR A 103 -4.76 -13.72 -0.88
CA THR A 103 -5.16 -12.41 -0.33
C THR A 103 -6.66 -12.44 -0.04
N ASN A 104 -7.02 -12.19 1.21
CA ASN A 104 -8.41 -12.22 1.67
C ASN A 104 -8.81 -10.87 2.26
N VAL A 105 -10.07 -10.47 2.04
CA VAL A 105 -10.64 -9.31 2.72
C VAL A 105 -11.12 -9.74 4.10
N ILE A 106 -10.56 -9.15 5.14
CA ILE A 106 -11.02 -9.32 6.51
C ILE A 106 -11.88 -8.12 6.90
N GLU A 107 -13.08 -8.41 7.39
CA GLU A 107 -14.02 -7.42 7.91
C GLU A 107 -14.12 -7.55 9.42
N THR A 108 -13.81 -6.47 10.14
CA THR A 108 -13.97 -6.44 11.60
C THR A 108 -15.39 -6.01 11.94
N VAL A 109 -16.19 -6.90 12.52
CA VAL A 109 -17.62 -6.62 12.82
C VAL A 109 -17.79 -5.54 13.89
N ALA A 110 -16.90 -5.52 14.89
CA ALA A 110 -16.97 -4.56 16.00
C ALA A 110 -16.67 -3.11 15.58
N ASN A 111 -15.91 -2.92 14.50
CA ASN A 111 -15.60 -1.63 13.91
C ASN A 111 -15.50 -1.84 12.39
N PRO A 112 -16.54 -1.49 11.60
CA PRO A 112 -16.74 -1.92 10.21
C PRO A 112 -15.66 -1.38 9.29
N THR A 113 -14.51 -2.02 9.36
CA THR A 113 -13.30 -1.72 8.63
C THR A 113 -12.95 -2.96 7.84
N ARG A 114 -12.69 -2.77 6.55
CA ARG A 114 -12.20 -3.81 5.65
C ARG A 114 -10.71 -3.61 5.44
N SER A 115 -9.97 -4.71 5.51
CA SER A 115 -8.55 -4.73 5.21
C SER A 115 -8.25 -5.97 4.38
N GLU A 116 -7.51 -5.80 3.29
CA GLU A 116 -6.92 -6.93 2.57
C GLU A 116 -5.75 -7.48 3.37
N GLN A 117 -5.68 -8.80 3.47
CA GLN A 117 -4.66 -9.52 4.21
C GLN A 117 -4.10 -10.66 3.38
N THR A 118 -2.78 -10.70 3.29
CA THR A 118 -2.05 -11.74 2.56
C THR A 118 -1.65 -12.87 3.49
N PHE A 119 -1.81 -14.09 3.02
CA PHE A 119 -1.42 -15.32 3.67
C PHE A 119 -0.58 -16.16 2.73
N TYR A 120 0.34 -16.92 3.31
CA TYR A 120 1.19 -17.85 2.59
C TYR A 120 0.93 -19.26 3.09
N GLN A 121 0.71 -20.19 2.18
CA GLN A 121 0.88 -21.59 2.49
C GLN A 121 2.36 -21.89 2.45
N VAL A 122 2.91 -22.34 3.57
CA VAL A 122 4.33 -22.64 3.72
C VAL A 122 4.52 -24.11 4.03
N VAL A 123 5.59 -24.69 3.48
CA VAL A 123 6.10 -26.01 3.85
C VAL A 123 7.47 -25.80 4.50
N LEU A 124 7.67 -26.32 5.71
CA LEU A 124 8.97 -26.22 6.37
C LEU A 124 10.04 -26.93 5.52
N SER A 125 11.27 -26.40 5.49
CA SER A 125 12.33 -26.92 4.62
C SER A 125 12.72 -28.39 4.90
N ASP A 126 12.39 -28.91 6.09
CA ASP A 126 12.55 -30.31 6.47
C ASP A 126 11.35 -31.20 6.08
N ASN A 127 10.33 -30.63 5.41
CA ASN A 127 9.05 -31.24 5.06
C ASN A 127 8.24 -31.77 6.26
N SER A 128 8.54 -31.34 7.48
CA SER A 128 7.87 -31.86 8.69
C SER A 128 6.44 -31.35 8.86
N LYS A 129 6.15 -30.13 8.36
CA LYS A 129 4.86 -29.47 8.51
C LYS A 129 4.54 -28.56 7.32
N MET A 130 3.25 -28.39 7.09
CA MET A 130 2.69 -27.46 6.10
C MET A 130 1.48 -26.75 6.72
N GLY A 131 1.30 -25.48 6.37
CA GLY A 131 0.08 -24.74 6.72
C GLY A 131 0.10 -23.29 6.28
N TRP A 132 -1.01 -22.62 6.51
CA TRP A 132 -1.20 -21.21 6.21
C TRP A 132 -0.73 -20.34 7.38
N VAL A 133 0.03 -19.31 7.04
CA VAL A 133 0.52 -18.27 7.97
C VAL A 133 0.24 -16.88 7.40
N ALA A 134 0.02 -15.90 8.27
CA ALA A 134 -0.18 -14.52 7.85
C ALA A 134 1.15 -13.87 7.41
N SER A 135 1.09 -12.96 6.43
CA SER A 135 2.28 -12.33 5.83
C SER A 135 3.17 -11.60 6.86
N TRP A 136 2.59 -11.06 7.93
CA TRP A 136 3.34 -10.37 9.00
C TRP A 136 4.34 -11.26 9.75
N CYS A 137 4.19 -12.57 9.62
CA CYS A 137 5.02 -13.56 10.30
C CYS A 137 6.05 -14.19 9.36
N VAL A 138 6.21 -13.66 8.14
CA VAL A 138 7.07 -14.21 7.09
C VAL A 138 8.03 -13.14 6.60
N ASN A 139 9.33 -13.45 6.61
CA ASN A 139 10.37 -12.59 6.09
C ASN A 139 11.08 -13.27 4.91
N PRO A 140 11.63 -12.51 3.94
CA PRO A 140 12.54 -13.05 2.95
C PRO A 140 13.70 -13.79 3.63
N SER A 141 14.05 -14.98 3.12
CA SER A 141 15.33 -15.58 3.49
C SER A 141 16.47 -14.76 2.89
N GLN A 142 17.52 -14.53 3.68
CA GLN A 142 18.76 -13.90 3.22
C GLN A 142 19.59 -14.90 2.40
#